data_AF-A0A0A2B901-F1
#
_entry.id   AF-A0A0A2B901-F1
#
_cell.length_a   1.000
_cell.length_b   1.000
_cell.length_c   1.000
_cell.angle_alpha   90.00
_cell.angle_beta   90.00
_cell.angle_gamma   90.00
#
_symmetry.space_group_name_H-M   'P 1'
#
loop_
_entity.id
_entity.type
_entity.pdbx_description
1 polymer ?
#
loop_
_entity_poly.entity_id
_entity_poly.type
_entity_poly.pdbx_seq_one_letter_code
_entity_poly.pdbx_strand_id
1 'polypeptide(L)'
;MELLLDSLFNGVAIGSVLLVAALGLAIVFGLMGVINLAHGELMMLGAYTTYVTQLIFKLPILKPFYNSYIIVSIFLAFIVSGVVGILLEKTIIRKLYGSPLETLLATWGVSLILQQFVRSVPLAYGTGLVISLLIGLFLPTTFPSKIKESINFKYFKFSSWIFAALTGVLTGSVISSSVSKLSRASARNVDVTAPSWMRGQVEIIGTAFPKTRLMIIVITLISVIAITLFLNQSAWGMRIRAVTQNRQMSDCLGISTEKVDIITFGIGSGLAGVAGVAVSLLGSVGPNVGGNYIVGCFMVVVLGGVGNLLGTVLASFGIGIMTDLIGAGRLLSIWPDMPLPLSNTINFFATTSMARVMIFALIVIFLQFKPTGLFPQKGRMVEN
;
A
#
# COMPACT_ATOMS: atom_id res chain seq x y z
N MET A 1 20.29 16.95 22.29
CA MET A 1 19.64 17.45 21.05
C MET A 1 19.65 16.39 19.95
N GLU A 2 20.78 15.69 19.74
CA GLU A 2 20.91 14.57 18.78
C GLU A 2 19.87 13.46 18.96
N LEU A 3 19.61 13.00 20.18
CA LEU A 3 18.59 11.98 20.46
C LEU A 3 17.17 12.40 20.04
N LEU A 4 16.82 13.68 20.19
CA LEU A 4 15.53 14.21 19.76
C LEU A 4 15.44 14.26 18.23
N LEU A 5 16.52 14.68 17.58
CA LEU A 5 16.60 14.79 16.12
C LEU A 5 16.52 13.41 15.46
N ASP A 6 17.20 12.42 16.04
CA ASP A 6 17.10 11.02 15.61
C ASP A 6 15.69 10.45 15.81
N SER A 7 15.01 10.83 16.90
CA SER A 7 13.64 10.35 17.17
C SER A 7 12.66 10.90 16.16
N LEU A 8 12.77 12.21 15.88
CA LEU A 8 11.92 12.87 14.89
C LEU A 8 12.16 12.27 13.52
N PHE A 9 13.41 12.04 13.12
CA PHE A 9 13.71 11.43 11.84
C PHE A 9 13.16 10.00 11.72
N ASN A 10 13.38 9.16 12.74
CA ASN A 10 12.91 7.77 12.74
C ASN A 10 11.38 7.69 12.80
N GLY A 11 10.76 8.53 13.62
CA GLY A 11 9.32 8.69 13.71
C GLY A 11 8.70 9.16 12.39
N VAL A 12 9.32 10.13 11.71
CA VAL A 12 8.90 10.59 10.37
C VAL A 12 9.06 9.48 9.33
N ALA A 13 10.14 8.69 9.39
CA ALA A 13 10.33 7.56 8.47
C ALA A 13 9.26 6.47 8.66
N ILE A 14 8.97 6.08 9.91
CA ILE A 14 7.90 5.11 10.24
C ILE A 14 6.54 5.67 9.83
N GLY A 15 6.28 6.94 10.18
CA GLY A 15 5.05 7.65 9.83
C GLY A 15 4.86 7.74 8.32
N SER A 16 5.94 7.93 7.56
CA SER A 16 5.91 7.94 6.09
C SER A 16 5.46 6.60 5.51
N VAL A 17 5.99 5.47 6.00
CA VAL A 17 5.54 4.13 5.56
C VAL A 17 4.05 3.94 5.82
N LEU A 18 3.61 4.27 7.04
CA LEU A 18 2.20 4.20 7.42
C LEU A 18 1.35 5.14 6.58
N LEU A 19 1.85 6.32 6.23
CA LEU A 19 1.16 7.30 5.41
C LEU A 19 0.84 6.74 4.03
N VAL A 20 1.82 6.23 3.28
CA VAL A 20 1.56 5.73 1.91
C VAL A 20 0.62 4.53 1.94
N ALA A 21 0.78 3.66 2.92
CA ALA A 21 -0.10 2.52 3.12
C ALA A 21 -1.54 2.96 3.47
N ALA A 22 -1.68 3.93 4.36
CA ALA A 22 -2.95 4.48 4.82
C ALA A 22 -3.64 5.37 3.79
N LEU A 23 -2.91 6.08 2.92
CA LEU A 23 -3.51 6.93 1.88
C LEU A 23 -4.39 6.12 0.94
N GLY A 24 -3.92 4.95 0.49
CA GLY A 24 -4.71 4.06 -0.35
C GLY A 24 -5.98 3.58 0.37
N LEU A 25 -5.85 3.24 1.64
CA LEU A 25 -6.98 2.80 2.48
C LEU A 25 -7.97 3.95 2.77
N ALA A 26 -7.47 5.16 3.07
CA ALA A 26 -8.24 6.35 3.38
C ALA A 26 -9.14 6.76 2.20
N ILE A 27 -8.61 6.62 0.98
CA ILE A 27 -9.35 6.92 -0.25
C ILE A 27 -10.44 5.89 -0.47
N VAL A 28 -10.12 4.59 -0.44
CA VAL A 28 -11.14 3.55 -0.65
C VAL A 28 -12.24 3.61 0.41
N PHE A 29 -11.84 3.70 1.68
CA PHE A 29 -12.79 3.75 2.80
C PHE A 29 -13.59 5.06 2.81
N GLY A 30 -12.94 6.19 2.54
CA GLY A 30 -13.56 7.51 2.53
C GLY A 30 -14.60 7.73 1.45
N LEU A 31 -14.53 6.97 0.35
CA LEU A 31 -15.43 7.13 -0.79
C LEU A 31 -16.54 6.08 -0.79
N MET A 32 -16.23 4.85 -0.39
CA MET A 32 -17.16 3.72 -0.47
C MET A 32 -17.78 3.31 0.88
N GLY A 33 -17.19 3.73 2.01
CA GLY A 33 -17.60 3.26 3.34
C GLY A 33 -17.31 1.77 3.57
N VAL A 34 -16.47 1.14 2.72
CA VAL A 34 -16.17 -0.28 2.78
C VAL A 34 -14.80 -0.53 3.40
N ILE A 35 -14.79 -1.34 4.46
CA ILE A 35 -13.56 -1.76 5.13
C ILE A 35 -12.95 -2.94 4.37
N ASN A 36 -11.73 -2.77 3.86
CA ASN A 36 -11.01 -3.81 3.13
C ASN A 36 -9.88 -4.41 3.98
N LEU A 37 -10.08 -5.63 4.51
CA LEU A 37 -9.04 -6.36 5.25
C LEU A 37 -7.98 -6.99 4.33
N ALA A 38 -8.23 -7.10 3.02
CA ALA A 38 -7.23 -7.58 2.05
C ALA A 38 -6.19 -6.50 1.69
N HIS A 39 -6.32 -5.26 2.20
CA HIS A 39 -5.41 -4.16 1.87
C HIS A 39 -3.94 -4.47 2.20
N GLY A 40 -3.69 -5.17 3.30
CA GLY A 40 -2.35 -5.64 3.66
C GLY A 40 -1.76 -6.58 2.60
N GLU A 41 -2.58 -7.43 1.98
CA GLU A 41 -2.12 -8.36 0.94
C GLU A 41 -1.78 -7.65 -0.37
N LEU A 42 -2.43 -6.52 -0.66
CA LEU A 42 -2.06 -5.68 -1.79
C LEU A 42 -0.69 -5.02 -1.58
N MET A 43 -0.34 -4.69 -0.33
CA MET A 43 1.03 -4.27 0.03
C MET A 43 2.02 -5.44 -0.08
N MET A 44 1.64 -6.63 0.37
CA MET A 44 2.45 -7.85 0.22
C MET A 44 2.79 -8.06 -1.26
N LEU A 45 1.80 -8.03 -2.15
CA LEU A 45 2.02 -8.15 -3.59
C LEU A 45 3.01 -7.10 -4.11
N GLY A 46 2.90 -5.84 -3.67
CA GLY A 46 3.87 -4.79 -4.00
C GLY A 46 5.31 -5.12 -3.55
N ALA A 47 5.47 -5.63 -2.33
CA ALA A 47 6.78 -6.05 -1.82
C ALA A 47 7.37 -7.22 -2.64
N TYR A 48 6.55 -8.21 -3.00
CA TYR A 48 6.96 -9.31 -3.87
C TYR A 48 7.30 -8.86 -5.29
N THR A 49 6.56 -7.91 -5.85
CA THR A 49 6.89 -7.35 -7.17
C THR A 49 8.25 -6.67 -7.18
N THR A 50 8.64 -6.03 -6.07
CA THR A 50 9.97 -5.42 -5.89
C THR A 50 11.07 -6.49 -5.84
N TYR A 51 10.85 -7.56 -5.10
CA TYR A 51 11.79 -8.68 -5.05
C TYR A 51 11.97 -9.32 -6.43
N VAL A 52 10.87 -9.52 -7.17
CA VAL A 52 10.89 -10.04 -8.54
C VAL A 52 11.66 -9.11 -9.48
N THR A 53 11.36 -7.81 -9.47
CA THR A 53 12.06 -6.84 -10.33
C THR A 53 13.54 -6.81 -10.02
N GLN A 54 13.92 -6.85 -8.74
CA GLN A 54 15.32 -6.95 -8.35
C GLN A 54 16.02 -8.18 -8.96
N LEU A 55 15.36 -9.35 -8.97
CA LEU A 55 15.94 -10.57 -9.53
C LEU A 55 16.11 -10.48 -11.05
N ILE A 56 15.13 -9.91 -11.75
CA ILE A 56 15.21 -9.69 -13.20
C ILE A 56 16.40 -8.78 -13.53
N PHE A 57 16.60 -7.71 -12.77
CA PHE A 57 17.74 -6.81 -12.95
C PHE A 57 19.10 -7.41 -12.54
N LYS A 58 19.12 -8.54 -11.83
CA LYS A 58 20.35 -9.31 -11.54
C LYS A 58 20.76 -10.23 -12.70
N LEU A 59 19.95 -10.36 -13.75
CA LEU A 59 20.31 -11.13 -14.95
C LEU A 59 21.52 -10.50 -15.68
N PRO A 60 22.36 -11.32 -16.36
CA PRO A 60 23.58 -10.84 -17.01
C PRO A 60 23.36 -9.67 -17.98
N ILE A 61 22.22 -9.65 -18.66
CA ILE A 61 21.84 -8.65 -19.66
C ILE A 61 21.49 -7.29 -19.03
N LEU A 62 20.94 -7.27 -17.81
CA LEU A 62 20.41 -6.08 -17.16
C LEU A 62 21.26 -5.59 -15.96
N LYS A 63 22.33 -6.31 -15.65
CA LYS A 63 23.29 -5.97 -14.59
C LYS A 63 23.80 -4.52 -14.62
N PRO A 64 24.10 -3.87 -15.77
CA PRO A 64 24.53 -2.46 -15.77
C PRO A 64 23.43 -1.49 -15.27
N PHE A 65 22.16 -1.85 -15.43
CA PHE A 65 21.02 -1.04 -14.98
C PHE A 65 20.49 -1.47 -13.61
N TYR A 66 21.22 -2.29 -12.85
CA TYR A 66 20.75 -2.79 -11.56
C TYR A 66 20.31 -1.65 -10.64
N ASN A 67 21.05 -0.54 -10.59
CA ASN A 67 20.72 0.58 -9.70
C ASN A 67 19.35 1.22 -9.95
N SER A 68 18.73 1.09 -11.13
CA SER A 68 17.42 1.67 -11.43
C SER A 68 16.23 0.76 -11.10
N TYR A 69 16.46 -0.45 -10.55
CA TYR A 69 15.37 -1.43 -10.33
C TYR A 69 14.25 -0.88 -9.43
N ILE A 70 14.56 -0.02 -8.46
CA ILE A 70 13.57 0.54 -7.52
C ILE A 70 12.57 1.46 -8.21
N ILE A 71 13.04 2.28 -9.16
CA ILE A 71 12.15 3.21 -9.87
C ILE A 71 11.15 2.41 -10.71
N VAL A 72 11.64 1.36 -11.37
CA VAL A 72 10.81 0.44 -12.14
C VAL A 72 9.87 -0.34 -11.22
N SER A 73 10.33 -0.77 -10.04
CA SER A 73 9.51 -1.52 -9.10
C SER A 73 8.37 -0.68 -8.52
N ILE A 74 8.55 0.62 -8.27
CA ILE A 74 7.47 1.51 -7.83
C ILE A 74 6.33 1.54 -8.86
N PHE A 75 6.68 1.73 -10.14
CA PHE A 75 5.68 1.77 -11.21
C PHE A 75 4.98 0.42 -11.39
N LEU A 76 5.76 -0.66 -11.40
CA LEU A 76 5.25 -2.01 -11.60
C LEU A 76 4.42 -2.50 -10.39
N ALA A 77 4.81 -2.18 -9.17
CA ALA A 77 4.06 -2.47 -7.95
C ALA A 77 2.70 -1.75 -7.96
N PHE A 78 2.68 -0.49 -8.38
CA PHE A 78 1.43 0.27 -8.53
C PHE A 78 0.48 -0.41 -9.52
N ILE A 79 0.99 -0.85 -10.68
CA ILE A 79 0.14 -1.51 -11.68
C ILE A 79 -0.33 -2.88 -11.19
N VAL A 80 0.56 -3.72 -10.68
CA VAL A 80 0.20 -5.08 -10.26
C VAL A 80 -0.84 -5.05 -9.14
N SER A 81 -0.59 -4.29 -8.07
CA SER A 81 -1.55 -4.17 -6.97
C SER A 81 -2.83 -3.44 -7.43
N GLY A 82 -2.73 -2.46 -8.34
CA GLY A 82 -3.88 -1.77 -8.90
C GLY A 82 -4.79 -2.68 -9.73
N VAL A 83 -4.23 -3.54 -10.57
CA VAL A 83 -4.99 -4.50 -11.39
C VAL A 83 -5.65 -5.56 -10.50
N VAL A 84 -4.92 -6.10 -9.52
CA VAL A 84 -5.51 -7.03 -8.54
C VAL A 84 -6.64 -6.34 -7.77
N GLY A 85 -6.45 -5.07 -7.38
CA GLY A 85 -7.49 -4.27 -6.77
C GLY A 85 -8.74 -4.14 -7.64
N ILE A 86 -8.59 -3.75 -8.90
CA ILE A 86 -9.68 -3.65 -9.88
C ILE A 86 -10.42 -4.98 -10.03
N LEU A 87 -9.69 -6.09 -10.06
CA LEU A 87 -10.29 -7.43 -10.13
C LEU A 87 -11.10 -7.73 -8.88
N LEU A 88 -10.58 -7.46 -7.68
CA LEU A 88 -11.27 -7.69 -6.41
C LEU A 88 -12.54 -6.84 -6.28
N GLU A 89 -12.46 -5.56 -6.65
CA GLU A 89 -13.62 -4.67 -6.68
C GLU A 89 -14.71 -5.24 -7.58
N LYS A 90 -14.36 -5.57 -8.82
CA LYS A 90 -15.34 -5.94 -9.85
C LYS A 90 -15.98 -7.29 -9.59
N THR A 91 -15.26 -8.22 -8.96
CA THR A 91 -15.70 -9.61 -8.80
C THR A 91 -16.38 -9.88 -7.48
N ILE A 92 -15.80 -9.41 -6.37
CA ILE A 92 -16.19 -9.77 -5.01
C ILE A 92 -16.86 -8.59 -4.33
N ILE A 93 -16.12 -7.49 -4.16
CA ILE A 93 -16.52 -6.40 -3.26
C ILE A 93 -17.80 -5.73 -3.76
N ARG A 94 -17.92 -5.49 -5.07
CA ARG A 94 -19.12 -4.86 -5.64
C ARG A 94 -20.41 -5.63 -5.39
N LYS A 95 -20.34 -6.97 -5.35
CA LYS A 95 -21.54 -7.81 -5.12
C LYS A 95 -22.02 -7.78 -3.67
N LEU A 96 -21.18 -7.30 -2.76
CA LEU A 96 -21.41 -7.31 -1.32
C LEU A 96 -21.61 -5.87 -0.77
N TYR A 97 -21.72 -4.88 -1.65
CA TYR A 97 -22.06 -3.52 -1.26
C TYR A 97 -23.42 -3.47 -0.57
N GLY A 98 -23.48 -2.73 0.55
CA GLY A 98 -24.65 -2.64 1.41
C GLY A 98 -24.57 -3.48 2.68
N SER A 99 -23.68 -4.48 2.74
CA SER A 99 -23.48 -5.36 3.90
C SER A 99 -22.04 -5.25 4.43
N PRO A 100 -21.76 -4.39 5.44
CA PRO A 100 -20.40 -4.20 5.96
C PRO A 100 -19.76 -5.49 6.50
N LEU A 101 -20.53 -6.31 7.22
CA LEU A 101 -20.05 -7.58 7.79
C LEU A 101 -19.67 -8.60 6.72
N GLU A 102 -20.48 -8.71 5.66
CA GLU A 102 -20.21 -9.62 4.55
C GLU A 102 -18.96 -9.19 3.78
N THR A 103 -18.77 -7.88 3.60
CA THR A 103 -17.56 -7.37 2.93
C THR A 103 -16.30 -7.60 3.76
N LEU A 104 -16.39 -7.48 5.09
CA LEU A 104 -15.28 -7.82 6.00
C LEU A 104 -14.91 -9.30 5.89
N LEU A 105 -15.89 -10.20 5.95
CA LEU A 105 -15.66 -11.64 5.84
C LEU A 105 -15.08 -12.02 4.46
N ALA A 106 -15.61 -11.43 3.39
CA ALA A 106 -15.12 -11.67 2.03
C ALA A 106 -13.69 -11.17 1.84
N THR A 107 -13.36 -9.95 2.31
CA THR A 107 -12.00 -9.39 2.19
C THR A 107 -11.00 -10.13 3.06
N TRP A 108 -11.41 -10.66 4.21
CA TRP A 108 -10.57 -11.56 5.01
C TRP A 108 -10.33 -12.91 4.31
N GLY A 109 -11.37 -13.51 3.70
CA GLY A 109 -11.22 -14.72 2.89
C GLY A 109 -10.30 -14.53 1.69
N VAL A 110 -10.42 -13.40 0.99
CA VAL A 110 -9.50 -13.00 -0.09
C VAL A 110 -8.06 -12.87 0.44
N SER A 111 -7.88 -12.30 1.64
CA SER A 111 -6.56 -12.18 2.24
C SER A 111 -5.90 -13.56 2.42
N LEU A 112 -6.63 -14.53 2.98
CA LEU A 112 -6.14 -15.91 3.13
C LEU A 112 -5.80 -16.56 1.79
N ILE A 113 -6.65 -16.39 0.78
CA ILE A 113 -6.42 -16.94 -0.56
C ILE A 113 -5.15 -16.33 -1.17
N LEU A 114 -4.96 -15.01 -1.09
CA LEU A 114 -3.77 -14.33 -1.62
C LEU A 114 -2.49 -14.75 -0.88
N GLN A 115 -2.53 -14.84 0.45
CA GLN A 115 -1.40 -15.34 1.24
C GLN A 115 -1.03 -16.77 0.85
N GLN A 116 -2.03 -17.65 0.75
CA GLN A 116 -1.80 -19.05 0.40
C GLN A 116 -1.36 -19.22 -1.05
N PHE A 117 -1.84 -18.35 -1.95
CA PHE A 117 -1.40 -18.32 -3.35
C PHE A 117 0.08 -17.98 -3.44
N VAL A 118 0.55 -16.94 -2.75
CA VAL A 118 1.96 -16.54 -2.75
C VAL A 118 2.86 -17.61 -2.10
N ARG A 119 2.35 -18.28 -1.05
CA ARG A 119 3.07 -19.40 -0.41
C ARG A 119 3.17 -20.64 -1.29
N SER A 120 2.15 -20.94 -2.10
CA SER A 120 2.06 -22.18 -2.87
C SER A 120 2.66 -22.07 -4.27
N VAL A 121 2.59 -20.90 -4.91
CA VAL A 121 3.08 -20.70 -6.28
C VAL A 121 4.54 -20.22 -6.26
N PRO A 122 5.50 -21.00 -6.80
CA PRO A 122 6.89 -20.57 -6.90
C PRO A 122 6.98 -19.23 -7.62
N LEU A 123 7.66 -18.24 -7.03
CA LEU A 123 7.74 -16.87 -7.56
C LEU A 123 8.20 -16.78 -9.03
N ALA A 124 8.84 -17.83 -9.56
CA ALA A 124 9.17 -17.93 -10.98
C ALA A 124 7.94 -17.78 -11.88
N TYR A 125 6.84 -18.44 -11.52
CA TYR A 125 5.55 -18.28 -12.20
C TYR A 125 4.84 -16.97 -11.82
N GLY A 126 5.16 -16.40 -10.65
CA GLY A 126 4.70 -15.07 -10.23
C GLY A 126 5.21 -13.94 -11.15
N THR A 127 6.44 -14.05 -11.66
CA THR A 127 6.99 -13.10 -12.66
C THR A 127 6.24 -13.16 -13.99
N GLY A 128 5.87 -14.37 -14.41
CA GLY A 128 4.99 -14.62 -15.54
C GLY A 128 3.59 -14.02 -15.36
N LEU A 129 3.06 -14.06 -14.13
CA LEU A 129 1.77 -13.47 -13.77
C LEU A 129 1.76 -11.94 -13.86
N VAL A 130 2.87 -11.30 -13.49
CA VAL A 130 3.04 -9.84 -13.65
C VAL A 130 3.07 -9.46 -15.13
N ILE A 131 3.84 -10.19 -15.94
CA ILE A 131 3.96 -9.95 -17.38
C ILE A 131 2.61 -10.22 -18.07
N SER A 132 1.88 -11.28 -17.68
CA SER A 132 0.54 -11.54 -18.18
C SER A 132 -0.44 -10.42 -17.81
N LEU A 133 -0.43 -9.94 -16.57
CA LEU A 133 -1.32 -8.86 -16.15
C LEU A 133 -1.03 -7.56 -16.92
N LEU A 134 0.25 -7.23 -17.16
CA LEU A 134 0.64 -6.07 -17.96
C LEU A 134 0.19 -6.20 -19.41
N ILE A 135 0.45 -7.35 -20.05
CA ILE A 135 0.03 -7.62 -21.43
C ILE A 135 -1.50 -7.62 -21.54
N GLY A 136 -2.21 -8.30 -20.64
CA GLY A 136 -3.68 -8.39 -20.65
C GLY A 136 -4.38 -7.05 -20.46
N LEU A 137 -3.75 -6.09 -19.78
CA LEU A 137 -4.27 -4.74 -19.58
C LEU A 137 -3.98 -3.80 -20.76
N PHE A 138 -2.76 -3.86 -21.32
CA PHE A 138 -2.30 -2.94 -22.37
C PHE A 138 -2.58 -3.42 -23.81
N LEU A 139 -2.63 -4.73 -24.05
CA LEU A 139 -2.88 -5.27 -25.40
C LEU A 139 -4.26 -4.84 -25.97
N PRO A 140 -5.38 -4.85 -25.22
CA PRO A 140 -6.67 -4.44 -25.78
C PRO A 140 -6.85 -2.93 -25.93
N THR A 141 -5.99 -2.11 -25.31
CA THR A 141 -6.03 -0.64 -25.39
C THR A 141 -5.10 -0.06 -26.46
N THR A 142 -4.06 -0.79 -26.86
CA THR A 142 -3.07 -0.38 -27.86
C THR A 142 -3.45 -0.75 -29.30
N PHE A 143 -4.46 -1.61 -29.51
CA PHE A 143 -4.92 -1.99 -30.84
C PHE A 143 -5.71 -0.86 -31.54
N PRO A 144 -5.44 -0.56 -32.84
CA PRO A 144 -6.07 0.53 -33.58
C PRO A 144 -7.58 0.35 -33.75
N SER A 145 -8.32 1.46 -33.69
CA SER A 145 -9.79 1.51 -33.68
C SER A 145 -10.46 0.81 -34.88
N LYS A 146 -9.80 0.77 -36.05
CA LYS A 146 -10.32 0.12 -37.27
C LYS A 146 -10.56 -1.40 -37.13
N ILE A 147 -9.81 -2.08 -36.27
CA ILE A 147 -9.97 -3.54 -36.03
C ILE A 147 -11.05 -3.79 -34.96
N LYS A 148 -11.34 -2.79 -34.13
CA LYS A 148 -12.25 -2.86 -32.98
C LYS A 148 -13.72 -2.98 -33.37
N GLU A 149 -14.08 -2.50 -34.57
CA GLU A 149 -15.43 -2.62 -35.14
C GLU A 149 -15.68 -3.95 -35.85
N SER A 150 -14.62 -4.64 -36.31
CA SER A 150 -14.76 -5.90 -37.07
C SER A 150 -14.87 -7.14 -36.20
N ILE A 151 -14.49 -7.07 -34.91
CA ILE A 151 -14.45 -8.20 -34.00
C ILE A 151 -15.30 -7.90 -32.77
N ASN A 152 -16.10 -8.86 -32.34
CA ASN A 152 -16.93 -8.73 -31.14
C ASN A 152 -16.03 -8.47 -29.91
N PHE A 153 -15.99 -7.21 -29.44
CA PHE A 153 -15.00 -6.69 -28.48
C PHE A 153 -14.95 -7.46 -27.16
N LYS A 154 -16.07 -8.09 -26.78
CA LYS A 154 -16.18 -8.96 -25.59
C LYS A 154 -15.30 -10.21 -25.70
N TYR A 155 -15.31 -10.87 -26.86
CA TYR A 155 -14.49 -12.06 -27.13
C TYR A 155 -13.01 -11.70 -27.34
N PHE A 156 -12.72 -10.55 -27.95
CA PHE A 156 -11.35 -10.05 -28.11
C PHE A 156 -10.68 -9.76 -26.76
N LYS A 157 -11.38 -9.10 -25.83
CA LYS A 157 -10.88 -8.90 -24.45
C LYS A 157 -10.61 -10.23 -23.76
N PHE A 158 -11.50 -11.20 -23.89
CA PHE A 158 -11.32 -12.51 -23.26
C PHE A 158 -10.12 -13.26 -23.85
N SER A 159 -9.99 -13.25 -25.18
CA SER A 159 -8.84 -13.83 -25.90
C SER A 159 -7.51 -13.16 -25.52
N SER A 160 -7.50 -11.83 -25.34
CA SER A 160 -6.31 -11.11 -24.88
C SER A 160 -5.87 -11.51 -23.47
N TRP A 161 -6.81 -11.81 -22.57
CA TRP A 161 -6.48 -12.30 -21.22
C TRP A 161 -5.97 -13.74 -21.22
N ILE A 162 -6.49 -14.59 -22.11
CA ILE A 162 -5.98 -15.96 -22.33
C ILE A 162 -4.57 -15.93 -22.93
N PHE A 163 -4.35 -15.10 -23.95
CA PHE A 163 -3.04 -14.93 -24.58
C PHE A 163 -2.02 -14.35 -23.60
N ALA A 164 -2.44 -13.38 -22.79
CA ALA A 164 -1.66 -12.87 -21.67
C ALA A 164 -1.29 -13.97 -20.67
N ALA A 165 -2.26 -14.79 -20.23
CA ALA A 165 -1.99 -15.88 -19.30
C ALA A 165 -0.99 -16.90 -19.86
N LEU A 166 -1.14 -17.28 -21.14
CA LEU A 166 -0.21 -18.17 -21.86
C LEU A 166 1.19 -17.56 -21.97
N THR A 167 1.30 -16.30 -22.40
CA THR A 167 2.60 -15.60 -22.49
C THR A 167 3.24 -15.42 -21.11
N GLY A 168 2.44 -15.26 -20.05
CA GLY A 168 2.91 -15.29 -18.66
C GLY A 168 3.49 -16.63 -18.24
N VAL A 169 2.79 -17.73 -18.52
CA VAL A 169 3.28 -19.08 -18.19
C VAL A 169 4.55 -19.43 -18.99
N LEU A 170 4.61 -19.02 -20.26
CA LEU A 170 5.78 -19.23 -21.12
C LEU A 170 6.98 -18.38 -20.67
N THR A 171 6.78 -17.11 -20.36
CA THR A 171 7.86 -16.26 -19.83
C THR A 171 8.30 -16.70 -18.44
N GLY A 172 7.37 -17.11 -17.59
CA GLY A 172 7.66 -17.67 -16.26
C GLY A 172 8.47 -18.95 -16.32
N SER A 173 8.21 -19.84 -17.28
CA SER A 173 9.00 -21.07 -17.48
C SER A 173 10.41 -20.78 -18.03
N VAL A 174 10.56 -19.83 -18.96
CA VAL A 174 11.87 -19.38 -19.46
C VAL A 174 12.70 -18.72 -18.34
N ILE A 175 12.10 -17.82 -17.55
CA ILE A 175 12.77 -17.16 -16.42
C ILE A 175 13.11 -18.17 -15.31
N SER A 176 12.24 -19.16 -15.06
CA SER A 176 12.50 -20.26 -14.12
C SER A 176 13.75 -21.05 -14.50
N SER A 177 13.93 -21.35 -15.79
CA SER A 177 15.11 -22.07 -16.28
C SER A 177 16.42 -21.27 -16.15
N SER A 178 16.34 -19.93 -16.18
CA SER A 178 17.51 -19.03 -16.12
C SER A 178 17.87 -18.59 -14.69
N VAL A 179 16.96 -18.66 -13.72
CA VAL A 179 17.16 -18.14 -12.35
C VAL A 179 16.73 -19.17 -11.29
N SER A 180 17.61 -20.12 -10.95
CA SER A 180 17.34 -21.16 -9.93
C SER A 180 17.03 -20.63 -8.52
N LYS A 181 17.46 -19.42 -8.17
CA LYS A 181 17.13 -18.74 -6.89
C LYS A 181 15.68 -18.25 -6.82
N LEU A 182 15.01 -18.07 -7.96
CA LEU A 182 13.63 -17.59 -8.04
C LEU A 182 12.63 -18.69 -7.63
N SER A 183 12.98 -19.96 -7.78
CA SER A 183 12.14 -21.11 -7.42
C SER A 183 12.03 -21.37 -5.90
N ARG A 184 12.94 -20.84 -5.06
CA ARG A 184 13.02 -21.18 -3.61
C ARG A 184 12.43 -20.13 -2.67
N ALA A 185 11.89 -19.03 -3.20
CA ALA A 185 11.51 -17.84 -2.43
C ALA A 185 10.09 -17.87 -1.82
N SER A 186 9.24 -18.86 -2.13
CA SER A 186 7.80 -18.82 -1.74
C SER A 186 7.51 -18.95 -0.24
N ALA A 187 8.34 -19.68 0.50
CA ALA A 187 8.06 -20.02 1.90
C ALA A 187 9.00 -19.38 2.92
N ARG A 188 10.10 -18.75 2.47
CA ARG A 188 11.11 -18.17 3.35
C ARG A 188 11.12 -16.66 3.18
N ASN A 189 11.25 -15.94 4.29
CA ASN A 189 11.43 -14.50 4.25
C ASN A 189 12.65 -14.17 3.37
N VAL A 190 12.47 -13.30 2.38
CA VAL A 190 13.53 -12.92 1.45
C VAL A 190 13.80 -11.43 1.49
N ASP A 191 15.07 -11.08 1.51
CA ASP A 191 15.49 -9.69 1.59
C ASP A 191 15.61 -9.04 0.22
N VAL A 192 15.10 -7.82 0.12
CA VAL A 192 15.37 -6.91 -0.99
C VAL A 192 16.65 -6.15 -0.65
N THR A 193 17.68 -6.35 -1.46
CA THR A 193 18.97 -5.69 -1.33
C THR A 193 18.90 -4.31 -1.98
N ALA A 194 18.87 -3.25 -1.17
CA ALA A 194 18.89 -1.86 -1.65
C ALA A 194 20.03 -1.61 -2.67
N PRO A 195 19.85 -0.73 -3.66
CA PRO A 195 20.87 -0.42 -4.66
C PRO A 195 22.02 0.39 -4.03
N SER A 196 23.16 0.41 -4.71
CA SER A 196 24.43 0.97 -4.18
C SER A 196 24.31 2.43 -3.72
N TRP A 197 23.53 3.26 -4.42
CA TRP A 197 23.30 4.67 -4.07
C TRP A 197 22.40 4.88 -2.83
N MET A 198 21.62 3.86 -2.45
CA MET A 198 20.80 3.86 -1.23
C MET A 198 21.48 3.16 -0.06
N ARG A 199 22.64 2.52 -0.29
CA ARG A 199 23.43 1.91 0.78
C ARG A 199 24.26 2.97 1.49
N GLY A 200 24.32 2.85 2.81
CA GLY A 200 25.06 3.76 3.68
C GLY A 200 24.19 4.80 4.36
N GLN A 201 24.88 5.71 5.05
CA GLN A 201 24.29 6.75 5.89
C GLN A 201 24.71 8.11 5.34
N VAL A 202 23.91 9.14 5.60
CA VAL A 202 24.30 10.54 5.42
C VAL A 202 24.44 11.11 6.81
N GLU A 203 25.62 11.63 7.12
CA GLU A 203 25.84 12.36 8.37
C GLU A 203 25.35 13.80 8.18
N ILE A 204 24.30 14.16 8.91
CA ILE A 204 23.76 15.52 8.95
C ILE A 204 23.80 15.92 10.42
N ILE A 205 24.56 16.97 10.75
CA ILE A 205 24.65 17.53 12.12
C ILE A 205 25.08 16.44 13.13
N GLY A 206 26.15 15.69 12.84
CA GLY A 206 26.74 14.73 13.78
C GLY A 206 25.96 13.42 13.98
N THR A 207 24.75 13.27 13.43
CA THR A 207 23.99 12.00 13.48
C THR A 207 23.87 11.36 12.09
N ALA A 208 24.00 10.03 12.07
CA ALA A 208 24.08 9.26 10.84
C ALA A 208 22.69 8.72 10.42
N PHE A 209 22.13 9.32 9.37
CA PHE A 209 20.81 8.95 8.86
C PHE A 209 20.87 7.91 7.74
N PRO A 210 20.18 6.75 7.86
CA PRO A 210 20.13 5.78 6.78
C PRO A 210 19.49 6.34 5.51
N LYS A 211 20.20 6.25 4.37
CA LYS A 211 19.71 6.71 3.06
C LYS A 211 18.41 6.02 2.62
N THR A 212 18.19 4.79 3.07
CA THR A 212 16.95 4.04 2.80
C THR A 212 15.71 4.71 3.38
N ARG A 213 15.81 5.28 4.59
CA ARG A 213 14.70 5.99 5.27
C ARG A 213 14.38 7.32 4.57
N LEU A 214 15.42 8.06 4.15
CA LEU A 214 15.25 9.26 3.32
C LEU A 214 14.50 8.95 2.02
N MET A 215 14.86 7.85 1.34
CA MET A 215 14.19 7.48 0.09
C MET A 215 12.71 7.16 0.33
N ILE A 216 12.37 6.49 1.43
CA ILE A 216 10.97 6.23 1.80
C ILE A 216 10.23 7.56 1.91
N ILE A 217 10.76 8.54 2.66
CA ILE A 217 10.16 9.88 2.80
C ILE A 217 9.96 10.56 1.43
N VAL A 218 10.91 10.40 0.50
CA VAL A 218 10.77 10.93 -0.87
C VAL A 218 9.63 10.23 -1.63
N ILE A 219 9.56 8.89 -1.59
CA ILE A 219 8.47 8.12 -2.23
C ILE A 219 7.11 8.55 -1.67
N THR A 220 7.04 8.81 -0.37
CA THR A 220 5.79 9.12 0.31
C THR A 220 5.33 10.53 0.00
N LEU A 221 6.24 11.49 -0.03
CA LEU A 221 5.98 12.85 -0.49
C LEU A 221 5.50 12.86 -1.94
N ILE A 222 6.18 12.13 -2.84
CA ILE A 222 5.76 12.00 -4.25
C ILE A 222 4.36 11.40 -4.34
N SER A 223 4.06 10.37 -3.54
CA SER A 223 2.74 9.72 -3.53
C SER A 223 1.64 10.66 -3.05
N VAL A 224 1.89 11.45 -2.00
CA VAL A 224 0.97 12.48 -1.48
C VAL A 224 0.74 13.57 -2.53
N ILE A 225 1.80 14.08 -3.15
CA ILE A 225 1.69 15.11 -4.20
C ILE A 225 0.93 14.56 -5.40
N ALA A 226 1.28 13.36 -5.87
CA ALA A 226 0.62 12.72 -7.01
C ALA A 226 -0.88 12.52 -6.75
N ILE A 227 -1.27 12.06 -5.56
CA ILE A 227 -2.68 11.80 -5.26
C ILE A 227 -3.48 13.08 -5.02
N THR A 228 -2.87 14.10 -4.41
CA THR A 228 -3.53 15.41 -4.21
C THR A 228 -3.73 16.13 -5.54
N LEU A 229 -2.74 16.11 -6.44
CA LEU A 229 -2.88 16.63 -7.80
C LEU A 229 -3.93 15.84 -8.59
N PHE A 230 -3.90 14.51 -8.53
CA PHE A 230 -4.87 13.66 -9.20
C PHE A 230 -6.29 13.93 -8.72
N LEU A 231 -6.53 13.98 -7.41
CA LEU A 231 -7.86 14.23 -6.88
C LEU A 231 -8.30 15.66 -7.16
N ASN A 232 -7.48 16.68 -6.92
CA ASN A 232 -7.93 18.07 -7.01
C ASN A 232 -8.01 18.59 -8.45
N GLN A 233 -7.06 18.23 -9.32
CA GLN A 233 -6.92 18.84 -10.65
C GLN A 233 -7.43 17.96 -11.80
N SER A 234 -7.59 16.65 -11.62
CA SER A 234 -8.02 15.77 -12.73
C SER A 234 -9.54 15.72 -12.89
N ALA A 235 -10.00 15.48 -14.13
CA ALA A 235 -11.40 15.24 -14.44
C ALA A 235 -11.99 14.02 -13.71
N TRP A 236 -11.15 12.99 -13.48
CA TRP A 236 -11.55 11.82 -12.69
C TRP A 236 -11.72 12.16 -11.20
N GLY A 237 -10.86 13.03 -10.67
CA GLY A 237 -10.98 13.55 -9.32
C GLY A 237 -12.29 14.34 -9.09
N MET A 238 -12.72 15.14 -10.08
CA MET A 238 -14.03 15.80 -10.04
C MET A 238 -15.19 14.81 -9.99
N ARG A 239 -15.15 13.74 -10.79
CA ARG A 239 -16.17 12.67 -10.78
C ARG A 239 -16.20 11.93 -9.45
N ILE A 240 -15.03 11.62 -8.89
CA ILE A 240 -14.90 10.99 -7.56
C ILE A 240 -15.59 11.87 -6.51
N ARG A 241 -15.29 13.17 -6.46
CA ARG A 241 -15.94 14.09 -5.51
C ARG A 241 -17.45 14.18 -5.73
N ALA A 242 -17.92 14.26 -6.97
CA ALA A 242 -19.35 14.30 -7.26
C ALA A 242 -20.08 13.06 -6.72
N VAL A 243 -19.53 11.87 -6.99
CA VAL A 243 -20.09 10.59 -6.52
C VAL A 243 -20.13 10.51 -5.00
N THR A 244 -19.12 11.05 -4.31
CA THR A 244 -19.07 11.03 -2.84
C THR A 244 -20.08 11.93 -2.16
N GLN A 245 -20.44 13.04 -2.81
CA GLN A 245 -21.39 13.98 -2.25
C GLN A 245 -22.82 13.48 -2.42
N ASN A 246 -23.16 13.00 -3.62
CA ASN A 246 -24.45 12.39 -3.88
C ASN A 246 -24.33 11.38 -5.02
N ARG A 247 -24.27 10.10 -4.63
CA ARG A 247 -24.13 8.97 -5.55
C ARG A 247 -25.33 8.87 -6.51
N GLN A 248 -26.55 8.98 -5.98
CA GLN A 248 -27.78 8.85 -6.76
C GLN A 248 -27.91 9.97 -7.81
N MET A 249 -27.66 11.23 -7.42
CA MET A 249 -27.68 12.35 -8.35
C MET A 249 -26.60 12.21 -9.43
N SER A 250 -25.41 11.74 -9.06
CA SER A 250 -24.32 11.53 -10.03
C SER A 250 -24.69 10.49 -11.09
N ASP A 251 -25.37 9.40 -10.71
CA ASP A 251 -25.87 8.40 -11.65
C ASP A 251 -26.94 8.98 -12.59
N CYS A 252 -27.86 9.83 -12.10
CA CYS A 252 -28.85 10.52 -12.93
C CYS A 252 -28.22 11.49 -13.96
N LEU A 253 -27.07 12.06 -13.63
CA LEU A 253 -26.31 12.95 -14.52
C LEU A 253 -25.40 12.19 -15.52
N GLY A 254 -25.50 10.86 -15.57
CA GLY A 254 -24.74 10.01 -16.49
C GLY A 254 -23.29 9.75 -16.08
N ILE A 255 -22.89 10.11 -14.85
CA ILE A 255 -21.59 9.72 -14.29
C ILE A 255 -21.71 8.29 -13.81
N SER A 256 -21.08 7.34 -14.50
CA SER A 256 -21.10 5.93 -14.09
C SER A 256 -20.37 5.74 -12.75
N THR A 257 -21.12 5.66 -11.64
CA THR A 257 -20.57 5.43 -10.29
C THR A 257 -19.75 4.15 -10.23
N GLU A 258 -20.15 3.12 -10.96
CA GLU A 258 -19.39 1.87 -11.10
C GLU A 258 -17.95 2.08 -11.57
N LYS A 259 -17.73 2.88 -12.63
CA LYS A 259 -16.36 3.10 -13.12
C LYS A 259 -15.54 3.94 -12.16
N VAL A 260 -16.20 4.87 -11.46
CA VAL A 260 -15.58 5.69 -10.44
C VAL A 260 -15.10 4.79 -9.29
N ASP A 261 -15.90 3.81 -8.88
CA ASP A 261 -15.56 2.85 -7.84
C ASP A 261 -14.36 1.97 -8.26
N ILE A 262 -14.44 1.34 -9.43
CA ILE A 262 -13.35 0.50 -9.99
C ILE A 262 -12.01 1.26 -10.02
N ILE A 263 -12.01 2.48 -10.57
CA ILE A 263 -10.78 3.27 -10.74
C ILE A 263 -10.23 3.69 -9.39
N THR A 264 -11.11 4.15 -8.50
CA THR A 264 -10.76 4.54 -7.14
C THR A 264 -10.11 3.39 -6.37
N PHE A 265 -10.72 2.22 -6.43
CA PHE A 265 -10.21 1.03 -5.77
C PHE A 265 -8.86 0.59 -6.36
N GLY A 266 -8.72 0.68 -7.70
CA GLY A 266 -7.45 0.44 -8.39
C GLY A 266 -6.34 1.38 -7.95
N ILE A 267 -6.62 2.68 -7.83
CA ILE A 267 -5.64 3.67 -7.36
C ILE A 267 -5.25 3.42 -5.90
N GLY A 268 -6.23 3.17 -5.03
CA GLY A 268 -5.97 2.85 -3.61
C GLY A 268 -5.13 1.58 -3.44
N SER A 269 -5.43 0.55 -4.24
CA SER A 269 -4.66 -0.70 -4.26
C SER A 269 -3.27 -0.52 -4.86
N GLY A 270 -3.12 0.32 -5.88
CA GLY A 270 -1.83 0.68 -6.45
C GLY A 270 -0.93 1.42 -5.46
N LEU A 271 -1.49 2.37 -4.70
CA LEU A 271 -0.78 3.04 -3.60
C LEU A 271 -0.35 2.06 -2.49
N ALA A 272 -1.18 1.06 -2.19
CA ALA A 272 -0.79 -0.04 -1.29
C ALA A 272 0.42 -0.82 -1.85
N GLY A 273 0.45 -1.07 -3.16
CA GLY A 273 1.61 -1.66 -3.84
C GLY A 273 2.89 -0.82 -3.67
N VAL A 274 2.80 0.50 -3.83
CA VAL A 274 3.91 1.44 -3.60
C VAL A 274 4.38 1.40 -2.14
N ALA A 275 3.45 1.31 -1.18
CA ALA A 275 3.79 1.11 0.23
C ALA A 275 4.54 -0.22 0.46
N GLY A 276 4.17 -1.28 -0.26
CA GLY A 276 4.88 -2.55 -0.27
C GLY A 276 6.34 -2.42 -0.71
N VAL A 277 6.63 -1.59 -1.71
CA VAL A 277 8.02 -1.26 -2.11
C VAL A 277 8.78 -0.62 -0.95
N ALA A 278 8.18 0.38 -0.28
CA ALA A 278 8.80 1.04 0.86
C ALA A 278 9.07 0.08 2.03
N VAL A 279 8.11 -0.81 2.35
CA VAL A 279 8.26 -1.82 3.40
C VAL A 279 9.38 -2.82 3.07
N SER A 280 9.51 -3.22 1.81
CA SER A 280 10.57 -4.16 1.38
C SER A 280 11.99 -3.61 1.57
N LEU A 281 12.15 -2.29 1.67
CA LEU A 281 13.44 -1.64 1.92
C LEU A 281 13.79 -1.58 3.41
N LEU A 282 12.83 -1.83 4.30
CA LEU A 282 13.02 -1.82 5.75
C LEU A 282 13.27 -3.20 6.35
N GLY A 283 12.79 -4.26 5.71
CA GLY A 283 12.94 -5.61 6.23
C GLY A 283 12.58 -6.66 5.20
N SER A 284 12.63 -7.92 5.64
CA SER A 284 12.39 -9.06 4.76
C SER A 284 10.96 -9.11 4.24
N VAL A 285 10.82 -9.49 2.99
CA VAL A 285 9.54 -9.73 2.33
C VAL A 285 9.11 -11.17 2.63
N GLY A 286 7.87 -11.32 3.10
CA GLY A 286 7.26 -12.61 3.38
C GLY A 286 5.74 -12.54 3.28
N PRO A 287 5.04 -13.69 3.29
CA PRO A 287 3.59 -13.74 3.09
C PRO A 287 2.78 -12.97 4.16
N ASN A 288 3.37 -12.75 5.34
CA ASN A 288 2.66 -12.12 6.46
C ASN A 288 3.00 -10.63 6.60
N VAL A 289 3.80 -10.07 5.69
CA VAL A 289 4.25 -8.68 5.78
C VAL A 289 3.07 -7.71 5.78
N GLY A 290 2.04 -7.98 4.98
CA GLY A 290 0.82 -7.17 4.93
C GLY A 290 0.10 -7.06 6.28
N GLY A 291 -0.11 -8.19 6.94
CA GLY A 291 -0.80 -8.25 8.23
C GLY A 291 -0.11 -7.44 9.33
N ASN A 292 1.21 -7.29 9.28
CA ASN A 292 1.97 -6.52 10.28
C ASN A 292 1.75 -5.01 10.22
N TYR A 293 1.30 -4.48 9.08
CA TYR A 293 1.11 -3.04 8.87
C TYR A 293 -0.36 -2.63 8.76
N ILE A 294 -1.28 -3.57 8.50
CA ILE A 294 -2.69 -3.25 8.26
C ILE A 294 -3.35 -2.56 9.47
N VAL A 295 -3.06 -3.02 10.69
CA VAL A 295 -3.59 -2.41 11.92
C VAL A 295 -3.09 -0.97 12.06
N GLY A 296 -1.82 -0.73 11.73
CA GLY A 296 -1.23 0.62 11.70
C GLY A 296 -1.93 1.55 10.70
N CYS A 297 -2.26 1.03 9.51
CA CYS A 297 -2.98 1.80 8.50
C CYS A 297 -4.38 2.18 8.96
N PHE A 298 -5.12 1.24 9.56
CA PHE A 298 -6.44 1.50 10.12
C PHE A 298 -6.38 2.54 11.25
N MET A 299 -5.41 2.43 12.16
CA MET A 299 -5.19 3.44 13.19
C MET A 299 -4.99 4.83 12.61
N VAL A 300 -4.20 4.96 11.55
CA VAL A 300 -3.98 6.25 10.86
C VAL A 300 -5.24 6.79 10.22
N VAL A 301 -6.01 5.95 9.52
CA VAL A 301 -7.25 6.39 8.83
C VAL A 301 -8.32 6.80 9.84
N VAL A 302 -8.51 6.01 10.90
CA VAL A 302 -9.53 6.29 11.93
C VAL A 302 -9.14 7.52 12.75
N LEU A 303 -7.87 7.64 13.18
CA LEU A 303 -7.39 8.81 13.89
C LEU A 303 -7.44 10.07 13.01
N GLY A 304 -7.05 9.97 11.74
CA GLY A 304 -7.05 11.10 10.80
C GLY A 304 -8.45 11.60 10.45
N GLY A 305 -9.45 10.73 10.49
CA GLY A 305 -10.78 10.98 9.95
C GLY A 305 -10.93 10.35 8.57
N VAL A 306 -11.98 9.55 8.42
CA VAL A 306 -12.27 8.77 7.21
C VAL A 306 -12.38 9.69 6.00
N GLY A 307 -11.59 9.43 4.95
CA GLY A 307 -11.62 10.20 3.71
C GLY A 307 -11.07 11.63 3.78
N ASN A 308 -10.39 12.03 4.86
CA ASN A 308 -9.65 13.29 4.90
C ASN A 308 -8.13 13.05 4.73
N LEU A 309 -7.60 13.45 3.58
CA LEU A 309 -6.18 13.28 3.26
C LEU A 309 -5.27 14.02 4.24
N LEU A 310 -5.61 15.27 4.60
CA LEU A 310 -4.80 16.07 5.53
C LEU A 310 -4.78 15.45 6.92
N GLY A 311 -5.93 14.96 7.38
CA GLY A 311 -6.03 14.24 8.65
C GLY A 311 -5.19 12.96 8.66
N THR A 312 -5.18 12.21 7.56
CA THR A 312 -4.34 11.00 7.38
C THR A 312 -2.86 11.34 7.46
N VAL A 313 -2.42 12.45 6.84
CA VAL A 313 -1.04 12.94 6.90
C VAL A 313 -0.63 13.25 8.34
N LEU A 314 -1.39 14.07 9.05
CA LEU A 314 -1.08 14.45 10.43
C LEU A 314 -1.12 13.24 11.39
N ALA A 315 -2.11 12.36 11.24
CA ALA A 315 -2.22 11.13 12.02
C ALA A 315 -1.04 10.18 11.78
N SER A 316 -0.59 10.02 10.53
CA SER A 316 0.52 9.13 10.19
C SER A 316 1.84 9.56 10.83
N PHE A 317 2.16 10.86 10.78
CA PHE A 317 3.36 11.40 11.40
C PHE A 317 3.24 11.40 12.92
N GLY A 318 2.07 11.73 13.47
CA GLY A 318 1.81 11.64 14.91
C GLY A 318 1.98 10.23 15.45
N ILE A 319 1.37 9.23 14.79
CA ILE A 319 1.50 7.81 15.16
C ILE A 319 2.95 7.34 14.96
N GLY A 320 3.61 7.73 13.88
CA GLY A 320 5.01 7.36 13.62
C GLY A 320 5.96 7.87 14.70
N ILE A 321 5.84 9.15 15.06
CA ILE A 321 6.64 9.78 16.12
C ILE A 321 6.33 9.14 17.48
N MET A 322 5.06 8.92 17.81
CA MET A 322 4.68 8.25 19.06
C MET A 322 5.21 6.81 19.11
N THR A 323 5.18 6.08 18.00
CA THR A 323 5.70 4.70 17.91
C THR A 323 7.19 4.66 18.16
N ASP A 324 7.96 5.60 17.61
CA ASP A 324 9.40 5.68 17.85
C ASP A 324 9.72 6.14 19.28
N LEU A 325 9.05 7.18 19.78
CA LEU A 325 9.28 7.73 21.14
C LEU A 325 9.00 6.69 22.24
N ILE A 326 7.88 5.97 22.11
CA ILE A 326 7.49 4.93 23.06
C ILE A 326 8.35 3.69 22.82
N GLY A 327 8.39 3.17 21.60
CA GLY A 327 9.00 1.88 21.28
C GLY A 327 10.52 1.84 21.45
N ALA A 328 11.20 2.97 21.31
CA ALA A 328 12.64 3.08 21.56
C ALA A 328 12.96 3.52 23.00
N GLY A 329 11.97 3.64 23.89
CA GLY A 329 12.16 4.04 25.29
C GLY A 329 12.71 5.46 25.46
N ARG A 330 12.65 6.29 24.41
CA ARG A 330 13.29 7.61 24.40
C ARG A 330 12.58 8.61 25.29
N LEU A 331 11.33 8.34 25.68
CA LEU A 331 10.62 9.13 26.69
C LEU A 331 11.38 9.18 28.03
N LEU A 332 12.01 8.06 28.44
CA LEU A 332 12.81 8.00 29.66
C LEU A 332 14.11 8.81 29.56
N SER A 333 14.66 8.96 28.35
CA SER A 333 15.85 9.79 28.13
C SER A 333 15.55 11.29 28.09
N ILE A 334 14.32 11.67 27.72
CA ILE A 334 13.86 13.06 27.70
C ILE A 334 13.45 13.51 29.12
N TRP A 335 12.84 12.61 29.90
CA TRP A 335 12.43 12.86 31.27
C TRP A 335 13.10 11.89 32.25
N PRO A 336 14.38 12.13 32.60
CA PRO A 336 15.12 11.26 33.52
C PRO A 336 14.53 11.23 34.94
N ASP A 337 13.93 12.34 35.40
CA ASP A 337 13.40 12.49 36.77
C ASP A 337 11.92 12.06 36.93
N MET A 338 11.50 10.98 36.26
CA MET A 338 10.13 10.48 36.37
C MET A 338 9.93 9.63 37.65
N PRO A 339 8.79 9.75 38.37
CA PRO A 339 8.48 8.89 39.51
C PRO A 339 8.60 7.39 39.16
N LEU A 340 9.21 6.59 40.05
CA LEU A 340 9.46 5.15 39.87
C LEU A 340 8.27 4.33 39.31
N PRO A 341 7.01 4.51 39.73
CA PRO A 341 5.91 3.72 39.17
C PRO A 341 5.65 4.02 37.68
N LEU A 342 5.83 5.27 37.27
CA LEU A 342 5.61 5.68 35.88
C LEU A 342 6.78 5.24 34.99
N SER A 343 8.03 5.34 35.48
CA SER A 343 9.21 4.92 34.70
C SER A 343 9.22 3.41 34.42
N ASN A 344 8.83 2.58 35.39
CA ASN A 344 8.66 1.14 35.20
C ASN A 344 7.56 0.80 34.20
N THR A 345 6.46 1.55 34.21
CA THR A 345 5.37 1.37 33.25
C THR A 345 5.83 1.74 31.84
N ILE A 346 6.52 2.86 31.65
CA ILE A 346 7.04 3.26 30.34
C ILE A 346 8.08 2.26 29.85
N ASN A 347 8.98 1.78 30.71
CA ASN A 347 9.94 0.74 30.35
C ASN A 347 9.27 -0.57 29.91
N PHE A 348 8.15 -0.96 30.54
CA PHE A 348 7.36 -2.12 30.11
C PHE A 348 6.81 -1.94 28.70
N PHE A 349 6.33 -0.74 28.36
CA PHE A 349 5.83 -0.40 27.03
C PHE A 349 6.93 -0.02 26.02
N ALA A 350 8.19 0.15 26.46
CA ALA A 350 9.35 0.48 25.65
C ALA A 350 9.90 -0.72 24.85
N THR A 351 9.00 -1.54 24.32
CA THR A 351 9.30 -2.58 23.33
C THR A 351 8.49 -2.32 22.07
N THR A 352 9.02 -2.69 20.91
CA THR A 352 8.37 -2.40 19.62
C THR A 352 6.97 -3.01 19.48
N SER A 353 6.69 -4.13 20.15
CA SER A 353 5.37 -4.78 20.17
C SER A 353 4.43 -4.12 21.17
N MET A 354 4.86 -3.86 22.41
CA MET A 354 4.01 -3.23 23.43
C MET A 354 3.71 -1.77 23.11
N ALA A 355 4.64 -1.06 22.47
CA ALA A 355 4.40 0.30 21.98
C ALA A 355 3.20 0.38 21.03
N ARG A 356 3.03 -0.61 20.14
CA ARG A 356 1.86 -0.68 19.24
C ARG A 356 0.56 -0.86 20.01
N VAL A 357 0.57 -1.69 21.06
CA VAL A 357 -0.60 -1.92 21.92
C VAL A 357 -0.94 -0.65 22.70
N MET A 358 0.05 0.04 23.26
CA MET A 358 -0.17 1.29 24.00
C MET A 358 -0.74 2.39 23.09
N ILE A 359 -0.21 2.53 21.87
CA ILE A 359 -0.72 3.49 20.89
C ILE A 359 -2.15 3.13 20.48
N PHE A 360 -2.43 1.85 20.26
CA PHE A 360 -3.80 1.41 19.96
C PHE A 360 -4.76 1.77 21.10
N ALA A 361 -4.38 1.52 22.36
CA ALA A 361 -5.19 1.89 23.53
C ALA A 361 -5.40 3.41 23.62
N LEU A 362 -4.35 4.21 23.41
CA LEU A 362 -4.45 5.68 23.38
C LEU A 362 -5.40 6.18 22.30
N ILE A 363 -5.37 5.58 21.11
CA ILE A 363 -6.28 5.92 20.02
C ILE A 363 -7.72 5.54 20.37
N VAL A 364 -7.95 4.34 20.93
CA VAL A 364 -9.29 3.93 21.36
C VAL A 364 -9.85 4.90 22.40
N ILE A 365 -9.04 5.28 23.40
CA ILE A 365 -9.44 6.27 24.41
C ILE A 365 -9.74 7.62 23.74
N PHE A 366 -8.87 8.08 22.83
CA PHE A 366 -9.10 9.33 22.10
C PHE A 366 -10.41 9.31 21.29
N LEU A 367 -10.70 8.19 20.63
CA LEU A 367 -11.93 8.02 19.84
C LEU A 367 -13.19 7.96 20.71
N GLN A 368 -13.10 7.54 21.97
CA GLN A 368 -14.23 7.64 22.91
C GLN A 368 -14.63 9.11 23.15
N PHE A 369 -13.66 10.02 23.19
CA PHE A 369 -13.94 11.46 23.33
C PHE A 369 -14.23 12.15 21.99
N LYS A 370 -13.63 11.68 20.89
CA LYS A 370 -13.79 12.27 19.56
C LYS A 370 -14.00 11.18 18.48
N PRO A 371 -15.22 10.63 18.36
CA PRO A 371 -15.49 9.45 17.51
C PRO A 371 -15.31 9.70 16.01
N THR A 372 -15.33 10.97 15.59
CA THR A 372 -15.15 11.36 14.19
C THR A 372 -13.69 11.53 13.75
N GLY A 373 -12.73 11.30 14.66
CA GLY A 373 -11.30 11.47 14.41
C GLY A 373 -10.83 12.93 14.53
N LEU A 374 -9.59 13.19 14.11
CA LEU A 374 -8.95 14.51 14.17
C LEU A 374 -9.71 15.53 13.31
N PHE A 375 -10.07 15.14 12.09
CA PHE A 375 -10.77 15.99 11.13
C PHE A 375 -12.04 15.32 10.56
N PRO A 376 -13.21 15.51 11.19
CA PRO A 376 -14.49 15.00 10.69
C PRO A 376 -14.76 15.41 9.24
N GLN A 377 -15.29 14.50 8.43
CA GLN A 377 -15.89 14.86 7.15
C GLN A 377 -17.13 15.73 7.39
N LYS A 378 -17.15 16.93 6.80
CA LYS A 378 -18.33 17.78 6.79
C LYS A 378 -19.20 17.38 5.58
N GLY A 379 -20.31 16.69 5.85
CA GLY A 379 -21.33 16.34 4.87
C GLY A 379 -22.67 16.12 5.56
N ARG A 380 -23.77 16.55 4.92
CA ARG A 380 -25.15 16.58 5.45
C ARG A 380 -25.75 15.19 5.74
N MET A 381 -24.98 14.12 5.55
CA MET A 381 -25.36 12.71 5.77
C MET A 381 -25.01 12.21 7.18
N VAL A 382 -24.36 13.02 8.02
CA VAL A 382 -24.03 12.67 9.42
C VAL A 382 -25.13 13.12 10.39
N GLU A 383 -26.16 13.84 9.90
CA GLU A 383 -27.24 14.42 10.71
C GLU A 383 -28.58 13.66 10.66
N ASN A 384 -28.63 12.42 10.14
CA ASN A 384 -29.83 11.59 10.21
C ASN A 384 -29.60 10.30 11.00
#